data_AF-A0A4U0VR72-F1
#
_entry.id   AF-A0A4U0VR72-F1
#
_cell.length_a   1.000
_cell.length_b   1.000
_cell.length_c   1.000
_cell.angle_alpha   90.00
_cell.angle_beta   90.00
_cell.angle_gamma   90.00
#
_symmetry.space_group_name_H-M   'P 1'
#
loop_
_entity.id
_entity.type
_entity.pdbx_description
1 polymer ?
#
loop_
_entity_poly.entity_id
_entity_poly.type
_entity_poly.pdbx_seq_one_letter_code
_entity_poly.pdbx_strand_id
1 'polypeptide(L)'
;HRDMFGLLNEPELLDSLDQKDYASKRGRYYLFWNCMKISGRPMLIALMAGNAAYQTEDSDTNSLIKEVTNRLARTFAPMKVPAPAEVIVTRWKRDPFARGTYSYMGPKARPGDYDTMALPLGNLHFAGEATCGTHPATVHGAYLSGLRAASEIVEQMIGPIHVPTPLVPVTPKAETVPNTPTSSIGNKNRSESTARLPSRENRQTQNEDYEASIIGAILSEIGERPIKPGRSGVNPFLLYQKDHWFLCKAQCDAARKEQLGSGGLKPSKEQVRIALGQMWHNADSETKRPYLEQSNRARELADVLRAEYEKNVAVWDGEAARIRREYTAQHPLLPGEGEVFAGKTAIEHGHGRRHRNISSYAEDSDAE
;
A
#
# COMPACT_ATOMS: atom_id res chain seq x y z
N HIS A 1 -19.74 -6.97 13.68
CA HIS A 1 -18.30 -7.12 13.39
C HIS A 1 -17.95 -7.37 11.92
N ARG A 2 -18.89 -7.49 10.97
CA ARG A 2 -18.52 -7.64 9.54
C ARG A 2 -18.34 -6.27 8.91
N ASP A 3 -17.15 -6.01 8.38
CA ASP A 3 -16.84 -4.77 7.66
C ASP A 3 -17.34 -4.80 6.20
N MET A 4 -17.64 -6.00 5.67
CA MET A 4 -18.14 -6.21 4.32
C MET A 4 -19.13 -7.38 4.27
N PHE A 5 -20.11 -7.31 3.36
CA PHE A 5 -21.01 -8.43 3.02
C PHE A 5 -21.47 -8.31 1.57
N GLY A 6 -21.87 -9.43 0.95
CA GLY A 6 -22.32 -9.45 -0.44
C GLY A 6 -23.71 -10.05 -0.59
N LEU A 7 -24.32 -9.82 -1.76
CA LEU A 7 -25.59 -10.42 -2.16
C LEU A 7 -25.37 -11.28 -3.39
N LEU A 8 -26.00 -12.46 -3.40
CA LEU A 8 -26.10 -13.27 -4.60
C LEU A 8 -27.20 -12.69 -5.50
N ASN A 9 -26.89 -12.58 -6.79
CA ASN A 9 -27.82 -12.11 -7.80
C ASN A 9 -28.42 -13.28 -8.56
N GLU A 10 -29.70 -13.17 -8.89
CA GLU A 10 -30.42 -14.16 -9.68
C GLU A 10 -30.10 -14.03 -11.18
N PRO A 11 -30.21 -15.13 -11.93
CA PRO A 11 -30.06 -15.13 -13.39
C PRO A 11 -31.20 -14.35 -14.08
N GLU A 12 -31.02 -14.03 -15.35
CA GLU A 12 -32.11 -13.51 -16.19
C GLU A 12 -33.15 -14.57 -16.50
N LEU A 13 -32.70 -15.80 -16.76
CA LEU A 13 -33.54 -16.96 -16.94
C LEU A 13 -33.76 -17.66 -15.60
N LEU A 14 -35.03 -17.74 -15.18
CA LEU A 14 -35.41 -18.35 -13.90
C LEU A 14 -34.81 -19.76 -13.77
N ASP A 15 -34.21 -20.04 -12.61
CA ASP A 15 -33.58 -21.32 -12.27
C ASP A 15 -32.42 -21.78 -13.19
N SER A 16 -31.85 -20.88 -13.99
CA SER A 16 -30.70 -21.23 -14.82
C SER A 16 -29.44 -21.48 -13.99
N LEU A 17 -28.71 -22.54 -14.39
CA LEU A 17 -27.39 -22.91 -13.86
C LEU A 17 -26.24 -22.47 -14.80
N ASP A 18 -26.54 -21.92 -15.98
CA ASP A 18 -25.50 -21.39 -16.89
C ASP A 18 -25.02 -20.02 -16.38
N GLN A 19 -23.70 -19.90 -16.20
CA GLN A 19 -23.04 -18.66 -15.78
C GLN A 19 -23.31 -17.47 -16.71
N LYS A 20 -23.58 -17.72 -18.00
CA LYS A 20 -23.88 -16.66 -18.98
C LYS A 20 -25.16 -15.91 -18.63
N ASP A 21 -26.14 -16.59 -18.06
CA ASP A 21 -27.45 -16.00 -17.74
C ASP A 21 -27.39 -15.05 -16.52
N TYR A 22 -26.26 -15.04 -15.80
CA TYR A 22 -25.98 -14.10 -14.71
C TYR A 22 -25.22 -12.86 -15.19
N ALA A 23 -24.72 -12.83 -16.43
CA ALA A 23 -23.73 -11.86 -16.88
C ALA A 23 -24.20 -10.40 -16.77
N SER A 24 -25.49 -10.12 -16.95
CA SER A 24 -26.04 -8.76 -16.89
C SER A 24 -26.17 -8.23 -15.46
N LYS A 25 -26.60 -9.07 -14.51
CA LYS A 25 -26.97 -8.67 -13.15
C LYS A 25 -25.96 -9.06 -12.07
N ARG A 26 -25.01 -9.96 -12.35
CA ARG A 26 -24.07 -10.49 -11.33
C ARG A 26 -23.31 -9.43 -10.54
N GLY A 27 -22.99 -8.29 -11.18
CA GLY A 27 -22.28 -7.19 -10.54
C GLY A 27 -23.17 -6.15 -9.87
N ARG A 28 -24.49 -6.33 -9.82
CA ARG A 28 -25.44 -5.38 -9.25
C ARG A 28 -25.52 -5.55 -7.73
N TYR A 29 -25.15 -4.53 -6.94
CA TYR A 29 -25.12 -4.58 -5.47
C TYR A 29 -24.40 -5.83 -4.91
N TYR A 30 -23.38 -6.31 -5.61
CA TYR A 30 -22.77 -7.60 -5.29
C TYR A 30 -21.97 -7.55 -3.97
N LEU A 31 -21.53 -6.35 -3.57
CA LEU A 31 -20.72 -6.11 -2.39
C LEU A 31 -21.13 -4.82 -1.70
N PHE A 32 -21.20 -4.88 -0.37
CA PHE A 32 -21.46 -3.76 0.53
C PHE A 32 -20.30 -3.59 1.49
N TRP A 33 -19.88 -2.35 1.70
CA TRP A 33 -18.89 -1.97 2.71
C TRP A 33 -19.56 -1.19 3.83
N ASN A 34 -19.27 -1.59 5.06
CA ASN A 34 -19.63 -0.85 6.25
C ASN A 34 -18.55 0.21 6.55
N CYS A 35 -18.86 1.45 6.21
CA CYS A 35 -17.94 2.57 6.35
C CYS A 35 -18.11 3.33 7.67
N MET A 36 -18.83 2.76 8.64
CA MET A 36 -19.13 3.43 9.91
C MET A 36 -17.89 3.76 10.73
N LYS A 37 -16.89 2.86 10.73
CA LYS A 37 -15.60 3.10 11.42
C LYS A 37 -14.80 4.25 10.80
N ILE A 38 -14.92 4.46 9.49
CA ILE A 38 -14.11 5.45 8.75
C ILE A 38 -14.83 6.81 8.74
N SER A 39 -16.15 6.81 8.53
CA SER A 39 -16.94 8.04 8.43
C SER A 39 -17.44 8.57 9.77
N GLY A 40 -17.40 7.75 10.84
CA GLY A 40 -18.01 8.07 12.13
C GLY A 40 -19.54 8.11 12.11
N ARG A 41 -20.18 7.74 10.99
CA ARG A 41 -21.64 7.78 10.78
C ARG A 41 -22.15 6.46 10.20
N PRO A 42 -23.41 6.05 10.43
CA PRO A 42 -23.99 4.86 9.80
C PRO A 42 -24.03 4.98 8.27
N MET A 43 -23.00 4.47 7.60
CA MET A 43 -22.79 4.61 6.16
C MET A 43 -22.48 3.24 5.53
N LEU A 44 -23.23 2.91 4.48
CA LEU A 44 -22.97 1.76 3.62
C LEU A 44 -22.60 2.24 2.21
N ILE A 45 -21.61 1.59 1.60
CA ILE A 45 -21.30 1.75 0.17
C ILE A 45 -21.69 0.45 -0.52
N ALA A 46 -22.54 0.55 -1.55
CA ALA A 46 -22.92 -0.59 -2.39
C ALA A 46 -22.21 -0.51 -3.74
N LEU A 47 -21.54 -1.59 -4.16
CA LEU A 47 -20.78 -1.61 -5.40
C LEU A 47 -21.59 -2.15 -6.58
N MET A 48 -21.43 -1.48 -7.71
CA MET A 48 -21.93 -1.88 -9.03
C MET A 48 -20.73 -2.15 -9.94
N ALA A 49 -20.66 -3.35 -10.53
CA ALA A 49 -19.54 -3.76 -11.37
C ALA A 49 -20.00 -4.44 -12.67
N GLY A 50 -19.11 -4.48 -13.67
CA GLY A 50 -19.38 -5.09 -14.97
C GLY A 50 -20.58 -4.45 -15.68
N ASN A 51 -21.45 -5.27 -16.26
CA ASN A 51 -22.64 -4.80 -16.98
C ASN A 51 -23.59 -3.95 -16.11
N ALA A 52 -23.66 -4.23 -14.81
CA ALA A 52 -24.49 -3.47 -13.88
C ALA A 52 -24.02 -2.01 -13.72
N ALA A 53 -22.72 -1.74 -13.88
CA ALA A 53 -22.20 -0.37 -13.85
C ALA A 53 -22.78 0.46 -15.01
N TYR A 54 -22.80 -0.10 -16.23
CA TYR A 54 -23.42 0.57 -17.38
C TYR A 54 -24.93 0.77 -17.21
N GLN A 55 -25.65 -0.23 -16.72
CA GLN A 55 -27.09 -0.12 -16.46
C GLN A 55 -27.42 0.97 -15.43
N THR A 56 -26.53 1.18 -14.45
CA THR A 56 -26.71 2.19 -13.39
C THR A 56 -26.66 3.62 -13.95
N GLU A 57 -25.89 3.85 -15.02
CA GLU A 57 -25.77 5.15 -15.69
C GLU A 57 -27.11 5.66 -16.25
N ASP A 58 -27.92 4.72 -16.73
CA ASP A 58 -29.22 4.98 -17.37
C ASP A 58 -30.41 4.79 -16.41
N SER A 59 -30.17 4.20 -15.23
CA SER A 59 -31.21 3.94 -14.24
C SER A 59 -31.57 5.19 -13.44
N ASP A 60 -32.86 5.35 -13.16
CA ASP A 60 -33.37 6.35 -12.22
C ASP A 60 -32.87 6.09 -10.79
N THR A 61 -32.42 7.14 -10.11
CA THR A 61 -31.85 7.08 -8.76
C THR A 61 -32.85 6.56 -7.73
N ASN A 62 -34.12 6.97 -7.79
CA ASN A 62 -35.12 6.52 -6.82
C ASN A 62 -35.41 5.02 -6.95
N SER A 63 -35.43 4.53 -8.19
CA SER A 63 -35.58 3.10 -8.47
C SER A 63 -34.42 2.28 -7.91
N LEU A 64 -33.17 2.77 -8.06
CA LEU A 64 -31.98 2.14 -7.48
C LEU A 64 -32.07 2.10 -5.94
N ILE A 65 -32.48 3.20 -5.31
CA ILE A 65 -32.63 3.30 -3.85
C ILE A 65 -33.68 2.30 -3.35
N LYS A 66 -34.87 2.28 -3.97
CA LYS A 66 -35.93 1.33 -3.59
C LYS A 66 -35.44 -0.11 -3.71
N GLU A 67 -34.75 -0.44 -4.80
CA GLU A 67 -34.22 -1.78 -5.01
C GLU A 67 -33.21 -2.19 -3.93
N VAL A 68 -32.21 -1.35 -3.66
CA VAL A 68 -31.18 -1.67 -2.67
C VAL A 68 -31.73 -1.75 -1.25
N THR A 69 -32.64 -0.85 -0.87
CA THR A 69 -33.30 -0.87 0.45
C THR A 69 -34.16 -2.13 0.62
N ASN A 70 -34.91 -2.53 -0.40
CA ASN A 70 -35.70 -3.76 -0.36
C ASN A 70 -34.83 -5.02 -0.22
N ARG A 71 -33.70 -5.07 -0.93
CA ARG A 71 -32.73 -6.16 -0.81
C ARG A 71 -32.17 -6.24 0.60
N LEU A 72 -31.71 -5.12 1.15
CA LEU A 72 -31.20 -5.05 2.52
C LEU A 72 -32.26 -5.45 3.55
N ALA A 73 -33.51 -4.99 3.40
CA ALA A 73 -34.61 -5.34 4.29
C ALA A 73 -34.86 -6.86 4.33
N ARG A 74 -34.78 -7.55 3.17
CA ARG A 74 -34.89 -9.01 3.11
C ARG A 74 -33.69 -9.70 3.78
N THR A 75 -32.47 -9.22 3.51
CA THR A 75 -31.24 -9.81 4.05
C THR A 75 -31.15 -9.72 5.57
N PHE A 76 -31.62 -8.62 6.16
CA PHE A 76 -31.54 -8.37 7.60
C PHE A 76 -32.84 -8.63 8.36
N ALA A 77 -33.84 -9.23 7.71
CA ALA A 77 -35.08 -9.63 8.38
C ALA A 77 -34.80 -10.53 9.60
N PRO A 78 -35.50 -10.34 10.74
CA PRO A 78 -36.66 -9.47 10.94
C PRO A 78 -36.33 -8.03 11.34
N MET A 79 -35.05 -7.62 11.36
CA MET A 79 -34.67 -6.26 11.74
C MET A 79 -35.19 -5.23 10.73
N LYS A 80 -35.76 -4.14 11.24
CA LYS A 80 -36.23 -3.04 10.39
C LYS A 80 -35.05 -2.28 9.82
N VAL A 81 -34.90 -2.31 8.49
CA VAL A 81 -33.95 -1.47 7.76
C VAL A 81 -34.63 -0.13 7.44
N PRO A 82 -34.15 1.01 7.98
CA PRO A 82 -34.73 2.32 7.70
C PRO A 82 -34.40 2.78 6.27
N ALA A 83 -35.18 3.73 5.76
CA ALA A 83 -34.80 4.46 4.55
C ALA A 83 -33.51 5.27 4.80
N PRO A 84 -32.60 5.37 3.81
CA PRO A 84 -31.40 6.18 3.96
C PRO A 84 -31.76 7.66 4.07
N ALA A 85 -31.10 8.36 4.99
CA ALA A 85 -31.27 9.81 5.14
C ALA A 85 -30.66 10.59 3.98
N GLU A 86 -29.54 10.09 3.44
CA GLU A 86 -28.79 10.70 2.34
C GLU A 86 -28.33 9.61 1.39
N VAL A 87 -28.32 9.89 0.08
CA VAL A 87 -27.86 8.96 -0.95
C VAL A 87 -27.07 9.69 -2.02
N ILE A 88 -25.92 9.13 -2.36
CA ILE A 88 -25.12 9.54 -3.51
C ILE A 88 -24.97 8.34 -4.45
N VAL A 89 -25.30 8.54 -5.72
CA VAL A 89 -25.08 7.55 -6.79
C VAL A 89 -24.08 8.14 -7.78
N THR A 90 -22.91 7.52 -7.88
CA THR A 90 -21.87 7.93 -8.83
C THR A 90 -22.16 7.41 -10.23
N ARG A 91 -21.81 8.22 -11.23
CA ARG A 91 -22.07 7.99 -12.65
C ARG A 91 -20.85 8.38 -13.48
N TRP A 92 -19.75 7.66 -13.22
CA TRP A 92 -18.41 8.00 -13.71
C TRP A 92 -18.31 8.02 -15.23
N LYS A 93 -19.06 7.18 -15.95
CA LYS A 93 -19.03 7.16 -17.42
C LYS A 93 -19.68 8.42 -18.01
N ARG A 94 -20.73 8.95 -17.37
CA ARG A 94 -21.44 10.14 -17.82
C ARG A 94 -20.77 11.44 -17.39
N ASP A 95 -19.91 11.40 -16.38
CA ASP A 95 -19.11 12.55 -15.97
C ASP A 95 -18.24 13.03 -17.17
N PRO A 96 -18.43 14.26 -17.67
CA PRO A 96 -17.68 14.76 -18.83
C PRO A 96 -16.17 14.90 -18.57
N PHE A 97 -15.74 14.97 -17.31
CA PHE A 97 -14.34 15.13 -16.91
C PHE A 97 -13.62 13.80 -16.67
N ALA A 98 -14.36 12.71 -16.40
CA ALA A 98 -13.79 11.39 -16.15
C ALA A 98 -14.05 10.40 -17.30
N ARG A 99 -15.27 10.39 -17.86
CA ARG A 99 -15.73 9.48 -18.93
C ARG A 99 -15.53 7.99 -18.66
N GLY A 100 -15.34 7.62 -17.40
CA GLY A 100 -14.98 6.28 -16.96
C GLY A 100 -14.41 6.31 -15.54
N THR A 101 -14.05 5.15 -15.02
CA THR A 101 -13.47 5.04 -13.66
C THR A 101 -11.96 5.13 -13.67
N TYR A 102 -11.31 4.21 -14.37
CA TYR A 102 -9.86 4.05 -14.45
C TYR A 102 -9.52 3.08 -15.59
N SER A 103 -8.28 3.12 -16.03
CA SER A 103 -7.75 2.28 -17.11
C SER A 103 -7.73 0.79 -16.75
N TYR A 104 -7.74 -0.05 -17.78
CA TYR A 104 -7.50 -1.49 -17.65
C TYR A 104 -6.89 -2.02 -18.95
N MET A 105 -6.17 -3.14 -18.86
CA MET A 105 -5.63 -3.82 -20.04
C MET A 105 -6.74 -4.59 -20.76
N GLY A 106 -7.28 -3.99 -21.82
CA GLY A 106 -8.29 -4.64 -22.66
C GLY A 106 -7.71 -5.77 -23.53
N PRO A 107 -8.56 -6.59 -24.18
CA PRO A 107 -8.12 -7.72 -25.00
C PRO A 107 -7.20 -7.37 -26.17
N LYS A 108 -7.21 -6.11 -26.62
CA LYS A 108 -6.38 -5.59 -27.72
C LYS A 108 -5.19 -4.78 -27.22
N ALA A 109 -5.06 -4.55 -25.92
CA ALA A 109 -3.96 -3.78 -25.35
C ALA A 109 -2.65 -4.56 -25.46
N ARG A 110 -1.55 -3.87 -25.71
CA ARG A 110 -0.21 -4.43 -25.87
C ARG A 110 0.66 -4.10 -24.65
N PRO A 111 1.64 -4.96 -24.33
CA PRO A 111 2.71 -4.57 -23.42
C PRO A 111 3.36 -3.26 -23.89
N GLY A 112 3.49 -2.28 -23.00
CA GLY A 112 4.05 -0.96 -23.33
C GLY A 112 3.04 0.11 -23.77
N ASP A 113 1.73 -0.18 -23.85
CA ASP A 113 0.73 0.84 -24.18
C ASP A 113 0.72 1.99 -23.16
N TYR A 114 0.87 1.70 -21.86
CA TYR A 114 1.02 2.73 -20.82
C TYR A 114 2.28 3.58 -20.99
N ASP A 115 3.38 2.95 -21.42
CA ASP A 115 4.65 3.65 -21.65
C ASP A 115 4.55 4.52 -22.90
N THR A 116 3.83 4.05 -23.92
CA THR A 116 3.54 4.83 -25.13
C THR A 116 2.69 6.06 -24.80
N MET A 117 1.65 5.90 -23.98
CA MET A 117 0.81 7.01 -23.48
C MET A 117 1.59 8.01 -22.62
N ALA A 118 2.71 7.59 -22.04
CA ALA A 118 3.58 8.43 -21.23
C ALA A 118 4.55 9.30 -22.05
N LEU A 119 4.81 8.96 -23.31
CA LEU A 119 5.80 9.65 -24.12
C LEU A 119 5.41 11.12 -24.37
N PRO A 120 6.31 12.07 -24.14
CA PRO A 120 6.06 13.47 -24.48
C PRO A 120 6.07 13.69 -25.99
N LEU A 121 5.35 14.71 -26.44
CA LEU A 121 5.32 15.18 -27.82
C LEU A 121 5.75 16.65 -27.87
N GLY A 122 7.05 16.88 -28.09
CA GLY A 122 7.61 18.23 -28.10
C GLY A 122 7.56 18.88 -26.73
N ASN A 123 6.70 19.88 -26.54
CA ASN A 123 6.44 20.55 -25.27
C ASN A 123 5.14 20.07 -24.58
N LEU A 124 4.47 19.05 -25.13
CA LEU A 124 3.29 18.45 -24.55
C LEU A 124 3.69 17.19 -23.77
N HIS A 125 3.45 17.20 -22.46
CA HIS A 125 3.72 16.07 -21.57
C HIS A 125 2.41 15.47 -21.06
N PHE A 126 2.42 14.16 -20.84
CA PHE A 126 1.26 13.41 -20.35
C PHE A 126 1.56 12.83 -18.97
N ALA A 127 0.63 13.00 -18.04
CA ALA A 127 0.65 12.40 -16.72
C ALA A 127 -0.75 11.90 -16.37
N GLY A 128 -0.83 11.02 -15.36
CA GLY A 128 -2.06 10.42 -14.88
C GLY A 128 -1.92 8.92 -14.65
N GLU A 129 -2.97 8.32 -14.10
CA GLU A 129 -2.97 6.87 -13.80
C GLU A 129 -2.72 6.02 -15.06
N ALA A 130 -3.25 6.48 -16.20
CA ALA A 130 -3.12 5.82 -17.51
C ALA A 130 -1.76 6.06 -18.19
N THR A 131 -0.78 6.64 -17.50
CA THR A 131 0.59 6.83 -18.01
C THR A 131 1.64 6.21 -17.08
N CYS A 132 1.23 5.34 -16.15
CA CYS A 132 2.11 4.67 -15.19
C CYS A 132 1.98 3.14 -15.32
N GLY A 133 2.78 2.53 -16.19
CA GLY A 133 2.70 1.07 -16.45
C GLY A 133 2.97 0.18 -15.22
N THR A 134 3.70 0.68 -14.23
CA THR A 134 4.01 -0.07 -13.00
C THR A 134 2.87 -0.05 -11.97
N HIS A 135 2.02 0.98 -11.99
CA HIS A 135 0.95 1.18 -11.01
C HIS A 135 -0.33 1.78 -11.65
N PRO A 136 -0.87 1.18 -12.73
CA PRO A 136 -2.03 1.71 -13.42
C PRO A 136 -3.28 1.64 -12.54
N ALA A 137 -4.30 2.46 -12.83
CA ALA A 137 -5.58 2.51 -12.12
C ALA A 137 -5.49 2.84 -10.62
N THR A 138 -4.43 3.54 -10.19
CA THR A 138 -4.22 3.91 -8.80
C THR A 138 -3.87 5.38 -8.58
N VAL A 139 -4.21 5.88 -7.40
CA VAL A 139 -3.85 7.25 -6.96
C VAL A 139 -2.33 7.42 -6.89
N HIS A 140 -1.60 6.43 -6.37
CA HIS A 140 -0.14 6.53 -6.26
C HIS A 140 0.55 6.45 -7.63
N GLY A 141 0.00 5.68 -8.58
CA GLY A 141 0.47 5.70 -9.97
C GLY A 141 0.30 7.06 -10.62
N ALA A 142 -0.86 7.71 -10.44
CA ALA A 142 -1.08 9.08 -10.90
C ALA A 142 -0.07 10.06 -10.27
N TYR A 143 0.14 9.99 -8.96
CA TYR A 143 1.13 10.81 -8.26
C TYR A 143 2.55 10.63 -8.82
N LEU A 144 3.01 9.38 -8.95
CA LEU A 144 4.34 9.07 -9.48
C LEU A 144 4.51 9.54 -10.93
N SER A 145 3.48 9.40 -11.76
CA SER A 145 3.50 9.90 -13.13
C SER A 145 3.60 11.44 -13.21
N GLY A 146 3.00 12.14 -12.25
CA GLY A 146 3.10 13.59 -12.13
C GLY A 146 4.53 14.04 -11.80
N LEU A 147 5.18 13.36 -10.86
CA LEU A 147 6.60 13.60 -10.54
C LEU A 147 7.51 13.34 -11.75
N ARG A 148 7.22 12.27 -12.50
CA ARG A 148 7.96 11.95 -13.74
C ARG A 148 7.81 13.06 -14.78
N ALA A 149 6.59 13.43 -15.13
CA ALA A 149 6.34 14.47 -16.13
C ALA A 149 6.93 15.83 -15.70
N ALA A 150 6.89 16.16 -14.40
CA ALA A 150 7.55 17.36 -13.89
C ALA A 150 9.08 17.30 -14.08
N SER A 151 9.70 16.13 -13.82
CA SER A 151 11.13 15.93 -14.07
C SER A 151 11.48 16.07 -15.56
N GLU A 152 10.68 15.49 -16.45
CA GLU A 152 10.86 15.61 -17.91
C GLU A 152 10.83 17.07 -18.38
N ILE A 153 9.87 17.86 -17.88
CA ILE A 153 9.74 19.28 -18.21
C ILE A 153 10.97 20.06 -17.71
N VAL A 154 11.36 19.84 -16.45
CA VAL A 154 12.53 20.53 -15.88
C VAL A 154 13.79 20.19 -16.66
N GLU A 155 14.03 18.92 -16.94
CA GLU A 155 15.19 18.47 -17.70
C GLU A 155 15.20 19.05 -19.13
N GLN A 156 14.04 19.16 -19.78
CA GLN A 156 13.93 19.80 -21.09
C GLN A 156 14.18 21.32 -21.03
N MET A 157 13.79 21.99 -19.94
CA MET A 157 13.92 23.45 -19.80
C MET A 157 15.34 23.89 -19.41
N ILE A 158 16.01 23.17 -18.51
CA ILE A 158 17.29 23.61 -17.93
C ILE A 158 18.42 22.58 -18.09
N GLY A 159 18.16 21.44 -18.73
CA GLY A 159 19.11 20.34 -18.85
C GLY A 159 19.13 19.43 -17.60
N PRO A 160 19.96 18.38 -17.61
CA PRO A 160 20.04 17.43 -16.51
C PRO A 160 20.54 18.11 -15.23
N ILE A 161 19.82 17.90 -14.13
CA ILE A 161 20.27 18.38 -12.81
C ILE A 161 21.47 17.52 -12.38
N HIS A 162 22.66 18.12 -12.40
CA HIS A 162 23.85 17.48 -11.87
C HIS A 162 23.78 17.43 -10.35
N VAL A 163 23.51 16.24 -9.82
CA VAL A 163 23.62 15.95 -8.39
C VAL A 163 25.10 15.62 -8.10
N PRO A 164 25.78 16.35 -7.21
CA PRO A 164 27.16 16.06 -6.87
C PRO A 164 27.29 14.69 -6.18
N THR A 165 28.36 13.97 -6.50
CA THR A 165 28.69 12.68 -5.90
C THR A 165 29.99 12.81 -5.09
N PRO A 166 29.98 12.53 -3.77
CA PRO A 166 28.85 12.07 -2.97
C PRO A 166 27.82 13.17 -2.65
N LEU A 167 26.54 12.78 -2.58
CA LEU A 167 25.39 13.64 -2.21
C LEU A 167 25.59 14.34 -0.86
N VAL A 168 26.33 13.69 0.03
CA VAL A 168 26.78 14.24 1.30
C VAL A 168 28.30 14.38 1.18
N PRO A 169 28.86 15.60 1.24
CA PRO A 169 30.29 15.77 1.33
C PRO A 169 30.82 14.94 2.50
N VAL A 170 31.83 14.10 2.26
CA VAL A 170 32.52 13.41 3.35
C VAL A 170 33.11 14.53 4.22
N THR A 171 32.56 14.74 5.41
CA THR A 171 33.15 15.68 6.38
C THR A 171 34.59 15.26 6.59
N PRO A 172 35.59 16.08 6.22
CA PRO A 172 36.95 15.80 6.62
C PRO A 172 36.97 15.76 8.15
N LYS A 173 37.52 14.68 8.71
CA LYS A 173 37.83 14.60 10.15
C LYS A 173 38.61 15.86 10.50
N ALA A 174 38.01 16.74 11.29
CA ALA A 174 38.65 17.96 11.74
C ALA A 174 39.92 17.58 12.53
N GLU A 175 41.08 17.81 11.92
CA GLU A 175 42.30 17.99 12.68
C GLU A 175 42.11 19.22 13.56
N THR A 176 42.24 19.00 14.86
CA THR A 176 42.18 19.99 15.91
C THR A 176 43.21 21.09 15.69
N VAL A 177 42.75 22.32 15.46
CA VAL A 177 43.55 23.54 15.70
C VAL A 177 42.68 24.54 16.49
N PRO A 178 43.17 25.13 17.60
CA PRO A 178 42.35 25.96 18.46
C PRO A 178 42.33 27.45 18.07
N ASN A 179 41.22 28.09 18.42
CA ASN A 179 41.02 29.52 18.69
C ASN A 179 41.02 30.51 17.53
N THR A 180 39.85 31.13 17.25
CA THR A 180 39.59 32.57 17.49
C THR A 180 38.07 32.86 17.41
N PRO A 181 37.47 33.68 18.30
CA PRO A 181 36.05 34.01 18.23
C PRO A 181 35.82 35.20 17.30
N THR A 182 34.88 35.08 16.36
CA THR A 182 34.37 36.27 15.64
C THR A 182 32.85 36.21 15.59
N SER A 183 32.23 37.25 16.13
CA SER A 183 30.79 37.47 16.21
C SER A 183 30.17 37.65 14.82
N SER A 184 29.10 36.92 14.52
CA SER A 184 28.21 37.25 13.40
C SER A 184 26.95 37.93 13.94
N ILE A 185 26.92 39.25 13.76
CA ILE A 185 25.72 40.08 13.84
C ILE A 185 24.78 39.63 12.73
N GLY A 186 23.62 39.10 13.11
CA GLY A 186 22.55 38.72 12.18
C GLY A 186 21.84 39.96 11.64
N ASN A 187 21.92 40.17 10.32
CA ASN A 187 21.03 41.11 9.62
C ASN A 187 19.65 40.47 9.46
N LYS A 188 18.71 40.93 10.28
CA LYS A 188 17.26 40.81 10.04
C LYS A 188 16.86 41.82 8.97
N ASN A 189 16.55 41.36 7.76
CA ASN A 189 15.70 42.13 6.85
C ASN A 189 14.27 41.59 6.94
N ARG A 190 13.46 42.37 7.65
CA ARG A 190 12.02 42.29 7.81
C ARG A 190 11.40 42.94 6.57
N SER A 191 10.74 42.17 5.70
CA SER A 191 9.80 42.72 4.73
C SER A 191 8.39 42.64 5.32
N GLU A 192 7.69 43.77 5.29
CA GLU A 192 6.35 43.97 5.80
C GLU A 192 5.34 43.08 5.06
N SER A 193 4.57 42.28 5.81
CA SER A 193 3.40 41.60 5.28
C SER A 193 2.16 42.49 5.47
N THR A 194 1.54 42.85 4.35
CA THR A 194 0.15 43.28 4.33
C THR A 194 -0.71 42.09 4.76
N ALA A 195 -1.46 42.26 5.85
CA ALA A 195 -2.34 41.25 6.42
C ALA A 195 -3.38 40.75 5.38
N ARG A 196 -3.16 39.54 4.86
CA ARG A 196 -4.22 38.69 4.28
C ARG A 196 -4.48 37.55 5.26
N LEU A 197 -5.75 37.35 5.60
CA LEU A 197 -6.21 36.19 6.37
C LEU A 197 -5.63 34.90 5.74
N PRO A 198 -5.03 33.99 6.53
CA PRO A 198 -4.39 32.81 5.98
C PRO A 198 -5.43 31.90 5.31
N SER A 199 -5.13 31.51 4.06
CA SER A 199 -5.87 30.50 3.32
C SER A 199 -5.86 29.17 4.09
N ARG A 200 -6.80 28.28 3.76
CA ARG A 200 -6.91 26.94 4.39
C ARG A 200 -5.61 26.12 4.27
N GLU A 201 -4.85 26.33 3.19
CA GLU A 201 -3.53 25.72 2.97
C GLU A 201 -2.48 26.25 3.95
N ASN A 202 -2.41 27.56 4.20
CA ASN A 202 -1.45 28.14 5.15
C ASN A 202 -1.65 27.61 6.58
N ARG A 203 -2.90 27.38 6.99
CA ARG A 203 -3.21 26.79 8.31
C ARG A 203 -2.75 25.34 8.42
N GLN A 204 -2.81 24.60 7.31
CA GLN A 204 -2.35 23.22 7.28
C GLN A 204 -0.82 23.14 7.38
N THR A 205 -0.09 23.99 6.65
CA THR A 205 1.38 24.07 6.73
C THR A 205 1.86 24.46 8.13
N GLN A 206 1.22 25.45 8.77
CA GLN A 206 1.57 25.85 10.14
C GLN A 206 1.36 24.73 11.17
N ASN A 207 0.28 23.96 11.03
CA ASN A 207 0.02 22.80 11.89
C ASN A 207 1.05 21.67 11.66
N GLU A 208 1.46 21.46 10.40
CA GLU A 208 2.48 20.47 10.04
C GLU A 208 3.86 20.85 10.58
N ASP A 209 4.24 22.13 10.51
CA ASP A 209 5.51 22.65 11.05
C ASP A 209 5.57 22.55 12.58
N TYR A 210 4.45 22.81 13.25
CA TYR A 210 4.33 22.66 14.70
C TYR A 210 4.44 21.19 15.15
N GLU A 211 3.76 20.28 14.45
CA GLU A 211 3.90 18.84 14.70
C GLU A 211 5.32 18.33 14.41
N ALA A 212 5.97 18.82 13.36
CA ALA A 212 7.37 18.50 13.06
C ALA A 212 8.32 18.93 14.19
N SER A 213 8.04 20.07 14.82
CA SER A 213 8.81 20.58 15.96
C SER A 213 8.65 19.72 17.21
N ILE A 214 7.42 19.24 17.49
CA ILE A 214 7.15 18.28 18.57
C ILE A 214 7.89 16.96 18.32
N ILE A 215 7.83 16.43 17.11
CA ILE A 215 8.56 15.19 16.73
C ILE A 215 10.06 15.39 16.92
N GLY A 216 10.60 16.54 16.49
CA GLY A 216 12.02 16.86 16.67
C GLY A 216 12.44 16.84 18.14
N ALA A 217 11.61 17.38 19.03
CA ALA A 217 11.85 17.33 20.48
C ALA A 217 11.82 15.89 21.01
N ILE A 218 10.83 15.08 20.62
CA ILE A 218 10.73 13.67 21.01
C ILE A 218 11.97 12.89 20.56
N LEU A 219 12.35 13.01 19.28
CA LEU A 219 13.52 12.30 18.74
C LEU A 219 14.83 12.76 19.39
N SER A 220 14.95 14.03 19.77
CA SER A 220 16.14 14.55 20.44
C SER A 220 16.30 14.02 21.88
N GLU A 221 15.21 13.67 22.56
CA GLU A 221 15.25 13.27 23.97
C GLU A 221 15.25 11.75 24.16
N ILE A 222 14.38 11.03 23.42
CA ILE A 222 14.20 9.57 23.59
C ILE A 222 14.58 8.76 22.35
N GLY A 223 15.04 9.41 21.29
CA GLY A 223 15.49 8.76 20.07
C GLY A 223 14.36 8.14 19.24
N GLU A 224 14.74 7.32 18.27
CA GLU A 224 13.81 6.68 17.33
C GLU A 224 12.94 5.62 18.02
N ARG A 225 11.69 5.53 17.56
CA ARG A 225 10.76 4.50 18.02
C ARG A 225 11.28 3.11 17.63
N PRO A 226 11.25 2.11 18.52
CA PRO A 226 11.69 0.75 18.21
C PRO A 226 11.05 0.20 16.92
N ILE A 227 11.85 -0.53 16.13
CA ILE A 227 11.43 -1.11 14.85
C ILE A 227 10.76 -2.47 15.09
N LYS A 228 9.63 -2.70 14.41
CA LYS A 228 8.91 -3.97 14.51
C LYS A 228 9.79 -5.13 14.00
N PRO A 229 9.98 -6.21 14.77
CA PRO A 229 10.73 -7.36 14.30
C PRO A 229 10.06 -7.96 13.06
N GLY A 230 10.90 -8.39 12.09
CA GLY A 230 10.44 -9.06 10.88
C GLY A 230 9.73 -10.39 11.18
N ARG A 231 8.97 -10.92 10.22
CA ARG A 231 8.32 -12.23 10.37
C ARG A 231 9.39 -13.35 10.39
N SER A 232 9.84 -13.75 11.58
CA SER A 232 10.79 -14.86 11.77
C SER A 232 10.05 -16.18 12.04
N GLY A 233 9.24 -16.62 11.09
CA GLY A 233 8.63 -17.95 11.11
C GLY A 233 9.13 -18.73 9.90
N VAL A 234 10.03 -19.69 10.09
CA VAL A 234 10.53 -20.51 8.98
C VAL A 234 9.56 -21.67 8.76
N ASN A 235 8.95 -21.74 7.58
CA ASN A 235 8.03 -22.83 7.25
C ASN A 235 8.80 -24.18 7.24
N PRO A 236 8.36 -25.21 7.99
CA PRO A 236 9.02 -26.52 8.02
C PRO A 236 9.26 -27.12 6.63
N PHE A 237 8.29 -26.96 5.72
CA PHE A 237 8.40 -27.47 4.36
C PHE A 237 9.48 -26.75 3.55
N LEU A 238 9.72 -25.45 3.78
CA LEU A 238 10.77 -24.71 3.07
C LEU A 238 12.17 -25.14 3.54
N LEU A 239 12.32 -25.49 4.81
CA LEU A 239 13.56 -26.08 5.34
C LEU A 239 13.81 -27.45 4.70
N TYR A 240 12.78 -28.31 4.69
CA TYR A 240 12.83 -29.60 4.03
C TYR A 240 13.15 -29.48 2.54
N GLN A 241 12.51 -28.53 1.86
CA GLN A 241 12.74 -28.26 0.45
C GLN A 241 14.19 -27.88 0.18
N LYS A 242 14.80 -27.04 1.03
CA LYS A 242 16.21 -26.64 0.86
C LYS A 242 17.14 -27.85 0.85
N ASP A 243 16.89 -28.81 1.74
CA ASP A 243 17.78 -29.95 1.95
C ASP A 243 17.50 -31.09 0.95
N HIS A 244 16.26 -31.23 0.48
CA HIS A 244 15.82 -32.37 -0.34
C HIS A 244 15.58 -32.03 -1.82
N TRP A 245 15.75 -30.76 -2.21
CA TRP A 245 15.59 -30.31 -3.60
C TRP A 245 16.43 -31.11 -4.59
N PHE A 246 17.73 -31.27 -4.32
CA PHE A 246 18.64 -31.95 -5.22
C PHE A 246 18.39 -33.46 -5.30
N LEU A 247 18.00 -34.09 -4.17
CA LEU A 247 17.62 -35.50 -4.13
C LEU A 247 16.35 -35.75 -4.94
N CYS A 248 15.32 -34.93 -4.74
CA CYS A 248 14.06 -35.02 -5.49
C CYS A 248 14.26 -34.78 -6.99
N LYS A 249 15.08 -33.78 -7.34
CA LYS A 249 15.44 -33.50 -8.74
C LYS A 249 16.14 -34.71 -9.39
N ALA A 250 17.13 -35.31 -8.73
CA ALA A 250 17.83 -36.48 -9.25
C ALA A 250 16.91 -37.70 -9.41
N GLN A 251 15.96 -37.92 -8.48
CA GLN A 251 14.96 -38.99 -8.59
C GLN A 251 13.99 -38.76 -9.75
N CYS A 252 13.53 -37.53 -9.94
CA CYS A 252 12.70 -37.16 -11.09
C CYS A 252 13.44 -37.29 -12.43
N ASP A 253 14.73 -36.92 -12.46
CA ASP A 253 15.59 -37.08 -13.62
C ASP A 253 15.79 -38.57 -13.97
N ALA A 254 16.02 -39.43 -12.97
CA ALA A 254 16.19 -40.88 -13.14
C ALA A 254 14.91 -41.58 -13.60
N ALA A 255 13.77 -41.33 -12.93
CA ALA A 255 12.48 -41.91 -13.29
C ALA A 255 12.06 -41.54 -14.73
N ARG A 256 12.41 -40.32 -15.18
CA ARG A 256 12.10 -39.87 -16.54
C ARG A 256 13.02 -40.47 -17.59
N LYS A 257 14.29 -40.72 -17.27
CA LYS A 257 15.22 -41.49 -18.12
C LYS A 257 14.78 -42.94 -18.31
N GLU A 258 14.20 -43.56 -17.27
CA GLU A 258 13.63 -44.90 -17.37
C GLU A 258 12.36 -44.94 -18.24
N GLN A 259 11.52 -43.91 -18.17
CA GLN A 259 10.27 -43.86 -18.95
C GLN A 259 10.43 -43.48 -20.43
N LEU A 260 11.38 -42.58 -20.76
CA LEU A 260 11.56 -42.06 -22.14
C LEU A 260 12.88 -42.49 -22.80
N GLY A 261 13.72 -43.28 -22.13
CA GLY A 261 15.08 -43.57 -22.57
C GLY A 261 16.02 -42.37 -22.43
N SER A 262 17.28 -42.54 -22.87
CA SER A 262 18.39 -41.59 -22.70
C SER A 262 18.25 -40.25 -23.45
N GLY A 263 17.15 -40.02 -24.18
CA GLY A 263 16.88 -38.80 -24.96
C GLY A 263 15.77 -37.88 -24.40
N GLY A 264 15.21 -38.17 -23.23
CA GLY A 264 14.10 -37.39 -22.65
C GLY A 264 14.49 -36.00 -22.12
N LEU A 265 13.69 -34.97 -22.42
CA LEU A 265 13.82 -33.62 -21.86
C LEU A 265 13.78 -33.64 -20.32
N LYS A 266 14.67 -32.87 -19.68
CA LYS A 266 14.75 -32.72 -18.20
C LYS A 266 13.39 -32.28 -17.63
N PRO A 267 12.99 -32.80 -16.44
CA PRO A 267 11.75 -32.40 -15.78
C PRO A 267 11.73 -30.90 -15.49
N SER A 268 10.56 -30.30 -15.68
CA SER A 268 10.35 -28.88 -15.38
C SER A 268 10.49 -28.61 -13.87
N LYS A 269 10.89 -27.40 -13.49
CA LYS A 269 10.99 -26.98 -12.08
C LYS A 269 9.66 -27.17 -11.31
N GLU A 270 8.53 -27.05 -12.00
CA GLU A 270 7.20 -27.24 -11.40
C GLU A 270 6.92 -28.71 -11.04
N GLN A 271 7.34 -29.65 -11.90
CA GLN A 271 7.19 -31.08 -11.63
C GLN A 271 8.02 -31.52 -10.42
N VAL A 272 9.25 -30.99 -10.28
CA VAL A 272 10.10 -31.25 -9.11
C VAL A 272 9.46 -30.70 -7.83
N ARG A 273 8.80 -29.54 -7.86
CA ARG A 273 8.06 -29.02 -6.69
C ARG A 273 6.90 -29.92 -6.28
N ILE A 274 6.12 -30.41 -7.25
CA ILE A 274 4.98 -31.30 -6.99
C ILE A 274 5.47 -32.61 -6.34
N ALA A 275 6.52 -33.22 -6.90
CA ALA A 275 7.12 -34.44 -6.34
C ALA A 275 7.68 -34.19 -4.93
N LEU A 276 8.35 -33.06 -4.70
CA LEU A 276 8.89 -32.71 -3.39
C LEU A 276 7.80 -32.47 -2.33
N GLY A 277 6.66 -31.89 -2.74
CA GLY A 277 5.48 -31.76 -1.89
C GLY A 277 4.91 -33.12 -1.49
N GLN A 278 4.86 -34.08 -2.41
CA GLN A 278 4.43 -35.45 -2.13
C GLN A 278 5.42 -36.19 -1.21
N MET A 279 6.72 -36.01 -1.43
CA MET A 279 7.77 -36.56 -0.54
C MET A 279 7.61 -36.03 0.88
N TRP A 280 7.37 -34.73 1.06
CA TRP A 280 7.09 -34.16 2.37
C TRP A 280 5.80 -34.72 2.97
N HIS A 281 4.72 -34.84 2.19
CA HIS A 281 3.46 -35.37 2.72
C HIS A 281 3.62 -36.81 3.23
N ASN A 282 4.32 -37.64 2.46
CA ASN A 282 4.54 -39.07 2.73
C ASN A 282 5.71 -39.36 3.68
N ALA A 283 6.53 -38.36 4.03
CA ALA A 283 7.66 -38.56 4.95
C ALA A 283 7.19 -38.92 6.37
N ASP A 284 7.96 -39.80 7.01
CA ASP A 284 7.69 -40.27 8.37
C ASP A 284 7.81 -39.14 9.40
N SER A 285 7.18 -39.36 10.56
CA SER A 285 7.22 -38.41 11.68
C SER A 285 8.66 -38.11 12.15
N GLU A 286 9.56 -39.09 12.06
CA GLU A 286 10.97 -38.94 12.43
C GLU A 286 11.74 -38.02 11.47
N THR A 287 11.47 -38.11 10.15
CA THR A 287 12.07 -37.23 9.13
C THR A 287 11.55 -35.80 9.24
N LYS A 288 10.28 -35.61 9.62
CA LYS A 288 9.67 -34.28 9.78
C LYS A 288 10.09 -33.58 11.07
N ARG A 289 10.42 -34.35 12.12
CA ARG A 289 10.75 -33.86 13.47
C ARG A 289 11.79 -32.73 13.51
N PRO A 290 12.99 -32.81 12.90
CA PRO A 290 13.99 -31.75 12.99
C PRO A 290 13.51 -30.42 12.38
N TYR A 291 12.75 -30.47 11.28
CA TYR A 291 12.22 -29.28 10.62
C TYR A 291 11.08 -28.63 11.42
N LEU A 292 10.25 -29.45 12.06
CA LEU A 292 9.19 -28.98 12.97
C LEU A 292 9.79 -28.34 14.22
N GLU A 293 10.81 -28.97 14.82
CA GLU A 293 11.54 -28.42 15.97
C GLU A 293 12.22 -27.09 15.63
N GLN A 294 12.88 -26.98 14.47
CA GLN A 294 13.52 -25.75 14.02
C GLN A 294 12.49 -24.63 13.77
N SER A 295 11.35 -24.95 13.15
CA SER A 295 10.25 -24.00 12.97
C SER A 295 9.64 -23.56 14.30
N ASN A 296 9.47 -24.47 15.25
CA ASN A 296 8.91 -24.17 16.57
C ASN A 296 9.86 -23.27 17.36
N ARG A 297 11.16 -23.56 17.36
CA ARG A 297 12.19 -22.72 17.98
C ARG A 297 12.25 -21.32 17.36
N ALA A 298 12.15 -21.22 16.04
CA ALA A 298 12.10 -19.93 15.36
C ALA A 298 10.85 -19.12 15.77
N ARG A 299 9.69 -19.79 15.91
CA ARG A 299 8.45 -19.17 16.40
C ARG A 299 8.58 -18.69 17.84
N GLU A 300 9.14 -19.50 18.73
CA GLU A 300 9.37 -19.11 20.14
C GLU A 300 10.27 -17.88 20.24
N LEU A 301 11.38 -17.85 19.49
CA LEU A 301 12.26 -16.68 19.41
C LEU A 301 11.51 -15.45 18.85
N ALA A 302 10.66 -15.64 17.84
CA ALA A 302 9.85 -14.57 17.26
C ALA A 302 8.86 -13.98 18.27
N ASP A 303 8.26 -14.84 19.11
CA ASP A 303 7.30 -14.43 20.13
C ASP A 303 8.02 -13.70 21.28
N VAL A 304 9.21 -14.14 21.69
CA VAL A 304 10.06 -13.43 22.66
C VAL A 304 10.45 -12.03 22.13
N LEU A 305 10.96 -11.94 20.91
CA LEU A 305 11.34 -10.66 20.29
C LEU A 305 10.13 -9.73 20.12
N ARG A 306 8.95 -10.28 19.84
CA ARG A 306 7.71 -9.51 19.75
C ARG A 306 7.29 -8.96 21.10
N ALA A 307 7.34 -9.78 22.16
CA ALA A 307 7.00 -9.35 23.51
C ALA A 307 7.95 -8.25 24.01
N GLU A 308 9.25 -8.38 23.71
CA GLU A 308 10.24 -7.35 24.02
C GLU A 308 9.98 -6.05 23.23
N TYR A 309 9.69 -6.17 21.93
CA TYR A 309 9.29 -5.04 21.10
C TYR A 309 8.05 -4.32 21.64
N GLU A 310 6.99 -5.05 21.99
CA GLU A 310 5.75 -4.48 22.53
C GLU A 310 6.00 -3.73 23.84
N LYS A 311 6.86 -4.27 24.71
CA LYS A 311 7.28 -3.60 25.95
C LYS A 311 8.05 -2.30 25.66
N ASN A 312 9.04 -2.35 24.78
CA ASN A 312 9.88 -1.19 24.45
C ASN A 312 9.07 -0.08 23.76
N VAL A 313 8.13 -0.47 22.90
CA VAL A 313 7.17 0.45 22.28
C VAL A 313 6.28 1.11 23.30
N ALA A 314 5.72 0.36 24.27
CA ALA A 314 4.85 0.92 25.28
C ALA A 314 5.58 1.97 26.15
N VAL A 315 6.85 1.71 26.48
CA VAL A 315 7.70 2.68 27.20
C VAL A 315 7.94 3.92 26.34
N TRP A 316 8.34 3.75 25.07
CA TRP A 316 8.61 4.87 24.16
C TRP A 316 7.35 5.71 23.92
N ASP A 317 6.19 5.08 23.66
CA ASP A 317 4.92 5.78 23.43
C ASP A 317 4.48 6.56 24.69
N GLY A 318 4.80 6.07 25.89
CA GLY A 318 4.57 6.75 27.17
C GLY A 318 5.43 8.00 27.34
N GLU A 319 6.73 7.90 27.09
CA GLU A 319 7.66 9.04 27.17
C GLU A 319 7.41 10.08 26.07
N ALA A 320 7.12 9.65 24.84
CA ALA A 320 6.74 10.55 23.74
C ALA A 320 5.49 11.38 24.11
N ALA A 321 4.51 10.77 24.77
CA ALA A 321 3.32 11.47 25.25
C ALA A 321 3.63 12.44 26.42
N ARG A 322 4.63 12.16 27.25
CA ARG A 322 5.12 13.10 28.28
C ARG A 322 5.76 14.32 27.60
N ILE A 323 6.72 14.10 26.69
CA ILE A 323 7.45 15.16 26.00
C ILE A 323 6.51 16.04 25.18
N ARG A 324 5.56 15.44 24.46
CA ARG A 324 4.53 16.20 23.72
C ARG A 324 3.74 17.14 24.62
N ARG A 325 3.35 16.69 25.82
CA ARG A 325 2.61 17.53 26.79
C ARG A 325 3.47 18.68 27.31
N GLU A 326 4.72 18.41 27.65
CA GLU A 326 5.67 19.43 28.12
C GLU A 326 5.96 20.47 27.02
N TYR A 327 6.22 20.02 25.80
CA TYR A 327 6.49 20.89 24.66
C TYR A 327 5.29 21.81 24.35
N THR A 328 4.09 21.24 24.34
CA THR A 328 2.84 21.99 24.09
C THR A 328 2.55 23.00 25.20
N ALA A 329 2.88 22.68 26.45
CA ALA A 329 2.74 23.61 27.57
C ALA A 329 3.73 24.78 27.49
N GLN A 330 4.95 24.53 27.00
CA GLN A 330 5.99 25.55 26.84
C GLN A 330 5.81 26.41 25.57
N HIS A 331 5.17 25.85 24.54
CA HIS A 331 4.96 26.49 23.24
C HIS A 331 3.46 26.49 22.86
N PRO A 332 2.59 27.18 23.62
CA PRO A 332 1.16 27.20 23.34
C PRO A 332 0.87 27.89 22.01
N LEU A 333 0.06 27.26 21.16
CA LEU A 333 -0.47 27.85 19.94
C LEU A 333 -1.35 29.07 20.29
N LEU A 334 -1.19 30.17 19.55
CA LEU A 334 -1.91 31.42 19.83
C LEU A 334 -3.44 31.24 19.64
N PRO A 335 -4.29 31.84 20.51
CA PRO A 335 -5.73 31.65 20.43
C PRO A 335 -6.31 32.33 19.16
N GLY A 336 -6.81 31.53 18.22
CA GLY A 336 -7.43 32.00 16.97
C GLY A 336 -6.90 31.32 15.70
N GLU A 337 -5.81 30.56 15.79
CA GLU A 337 -5.22 29.79 14.70
C GLU A 337 -5.25 28.29 15.03
N GLY A 338 -6.17 27.56 14.38
CA GLY A 338 -6.14 26.10 14.32
C GLY A 338 -6.93 25.38 15.42
N GLU A 339 -7.84 24.51 15.01
CA GLU A 339 -8.25 23.38 15.84
C GLU A 339 -6.99 22.62 16.28
N VAL A 340 -6.89 22.29 17.56
CA VAL A 340 -5.80 21.45 18.09
C VAL A 340 -5.82 20.14 17.31
N PHE A 341 -4.82 19.96 16.44
CA PHE A 341 -4.69 18.74 15.66
C PHE A 341 -4.30 17.62 16.62
N ALA A 342 -5.29 16.87 17.12
CA ALA A 342 -5.11 15.73 18.00
C ALA A 342 -4.60 14.47 17.24
N GLY A 343 -4.03 14.66 16.05
CA GLY A 343 -3.56 13.58 15.19
C GLY A 343 -2.15 13.17 15.59
N LYS A 344 -2.01 11.95 16.11
CA LYS A 344 -0.70 11.32 16.28
C LYS A 344 0.03 11.27 14.93
N THR A 345 1.34 11.48 14.90
CA THR A 345 2.10 11.52 13.64
C THR A 345 2.38 10.10 13.12
N ALA A 346 2.87 9.96 11.88
CA ALA A 346 3.16 8.63 11.29
C ALA A 346 4.21 7.83 12.10
N ILE A 347 5.10 8.53 12.80
CA ILE A 347 6.10 7.97 13.70
C ILE A 347 5.44 7.36 14.95
N GLU A 348 4.45 8.07 15.51
CA GLU A 348 3.65 7.61 16.67
C GLU A 348 2.62 6.53 16.30
N HIS A 349 2.20 6.46 15.03
CA HIS A 349 1.34 5.40 14.51
C HIS A 349 2.10 4.09 14.23
N GLY A 350 3.42 4.09 14.39
CA GLY A 350 4.31 2.98 14.03
C GLY A 350 4.45 2.87 12.52
N HIS A 351 5.68 2.98 12.03
CA HIS A 351 6.03 2.73 10.63
C HIS A 351 5.80 1.24 10.27
N GLY A 352 4.54 0.88 10.03
CA GLY A 352 4.11 -0.46 9.62
C GLY A 352 4.11 -0.68 8.11
N ARG A 353 4.58 0.28 7.29
CA ARG A 353 4.62 0.12 5.83
C ARG A 353 5.98 0.50 5.24
N ARG A 354 6.73 -0.55 4.92
CA ARG A 354 7.79 -0.64 3.90
C ARG A 354 9.03 0.22 4.12
N HIS A 355 9.97 -0.30 4.91
CA HIS A 355 11.37 -0.08 4.57
C HIS A 355 11.67 -0.86 3.27
N ARG A 356 12.13 -0.14 2.25
CA ARG A 356 12.56 -0.66 0.95
C ARG A 356 13.61 -1.74 1.13
N ASN A 357 13.41 -2.90 0.50
CA ASN A 357 14.53 -3.76 0.11
C ASN A 357 15.28 -3.02 -1.00
N ILE A 358 16.28 -2.23 -0.64
CA ILE A 358 17.39 -1.90 -1.53
C ILE A 358 18.34 -3.10 -1.40
N SER A 359 18.07 -4.16 -2.16
CA SER A 359 19.07 -5.19 -2.42
C SER A 359 19.79 -4.76 -3.68
N SER A 360 21.08 -4.49 -3.51
CA SER A 360 22.07 -4.33 -4.57
C SER A 360 21.90 -5.41 -5.63
N TYR A 361 21.52 -5.00 -6.85
CA TYR A 361 21.83 -5.75 -8.05
C TYR A 361 23.29 -5.42 -8.38
N ALA A 362 24.20 -6.18 -7.78
CA ALA A 362 25.48 -6.44 -8.39
C ALA A 362 25.32 -7.67 -9.29
N GLU A 363 25.98 -7.60 -10.42
CA GLU A 363 25.97 -8.49 -11.56
C GLU A 363 26.19 -9.96 -11.20
N ASP A 364 25.53 -10.84 -11.95
CA ASP A 364 26.22 -11.99 -12.54
C ASP A 364 25.54 -12.26 -13.88
N SER A 365 26.15 -11.72 -14.92
CA SER A 365 26.20 -12.37 -16.21
C SER A 365 26.70 -13.79 -16.01
N ASP A 366 25.98 -14.79 -16.52
CA ASP A 366 26.65 -15.80 -17.32
C ASP A 366 25.65 -16.59 -18.17
N ALA A 367 26.11 -16.81 -19.40
CA ALA A 367 25.46 -17.48 -20.49
C ALA A 367 25.41 -19.01 -20.29
N GLU A 368 24.29 -19.61 -20.68
CA GLU A 368 24.15 -20.76 -21.61
C GLU A 368 22.73 -21.35 -21.54
#